data_AF-K2BFS3-F1
#
_entry.id   AF-K2BFS3-F1
#
_cell.length_a   1.000
_cell.length_b   1.000
_cell.length_c   1.000
_cell.angle_alpha   90.00
_cell.angle_beta   90.00
_cell.angle_gamma   90.00
#
_symmetry.space_group_name_H-M   'P 1'
#
loop_
_entity.id
_entity.type
_entity.pdbx_description
1 polymer ?
#
loop_
_entity_poly.entity_id
_entity_poly.type
_entity_poly.pdbx_seq_one_letter_code
_entity_poly.pdbx_strand_id
1 'polypeptide(L)'
;MKKNPFNNLVLNPEEQNIENMFEKGEFVRVKNFEKRKKELASYARYTLSKNKRINIRMHESDLQAIKERAQKHGLPYQTLISTILHNYAKGAVEITL
;
A
#
# COMPACT_ATOMS: atom_id res chain seq x y z
N MET A 1 -4.11 21.21 13.41
CA MET A 1 -2.92 20.34 13.57
C MET A 1 -3.20 19.02 12.87
N LYS A 2 -2.43 18.66 11.83
CA LYS A 2 -2.64 17.39 11.10
C LYS A 2 -2.17 16.25 12.00
N LYS A 3 -3.04 15.27 12.31
CA LYS A 3 -2.64 14.05 13.02
C LYS A 3 -1.57 13.35 12.18
N ASN A 4 -0.34 13.24 12.68
CA ASN A 4 0.70 12.45 12.03
C ASN A 4 0.33 10.97 12.19
N PRO A 5 0.09 10.23 11.09
CA PRO A 5 -0.28 8.81 11.15
C PRO A 5 0.90 7.90 11.56
N PHE A 6 2.07 8.50 11.78
CA PHE A 6 3.33 7.83 12.10
C PHE A 6 3.67 7.88 13.60
N ASN A 7 2.83 8.51 14.43
CA ASN A 7 3.05 8.56 15.88
C ASN A 7 2.96 7.13 16.44
N ASN A 8 4.02 6.68 17.14
CA ASN A 8 4.16 5.33 17.73
C ASN A 8 4.58 4.18 16.78
N LEU A 9 5.23 4.47 15.66
CA LEU A 9 5.86 3.42 14.84
C LEU A 9 7.14 2.89 15.52
N VAL A 10 7.29 1.56 15.57
CA VAL A 10 8.54 0.92 15.96
C VAL A 10 9.46 0.96 14.74
N LEU A 11 10.38 1.92 14.72
CA LEU A 11 11.36 2.07 13.65
C LEU A 11 12.54 1.13 13.89
N ASN A 12 13.05 0.53 12.82
CA ASN A 12 14.30 -0.21 12.90
C ASN A 12 15.50 0.78 13.08
N PRO A 13 16.70 0.28 13.43
CA PRO A 13 17.85 1.17 13.69
C PRO A 13 18.26 2.05 12.50
N GLU A 14 18.05 1.58 11.27
CA GLU A 14 18.34 2.36 10.05
C GLU A 14 17.32 3.49 9.86
N GLU A 15 16.03 3.19 10.04
CA GLU A 15 14.92 4.14 9.94
C GLU A 15 15.01 5.23 11.01
N GLN A 16 15.34 4.86 12.25
CA GLN A 16 15.53 5.82 13.35
C GLN A 16 16.71 6.75 13.07
N ASN A 17 17.78 6.23 12.45
CA ASN A 17 18.94 7.05 12.08
C ASN A 17 18.56 8.07 11.00
N ILE A 18 17.81 7.66 9.99
CA ILE A 18 17.30 8.56 8.93
C ILE A 18 16.41 9.66 9.53
N GLU A 19 15.54 9.32 10.49
CA GLU A 19 14.70 10.30 11.18
C GLU A 19 15.53 11.30 11.99
N ASN A 20 16.51 10.82 12.75
CA ASN A 20 17.42 11.68 13.50
C ASN A 20 18.23 12.62 12.60
N MET A 21 18.72 12.13 11.45
CA MET A 21 19.41 12.94 10.44
C MET A 21 18.47 13.97 9.80
N PHE A 22 17.17 13.64 9.71
CA PHE A 22 16.14 14.53 9.18
C PHE A 22 15.85 15.67 10.15
N GLU A 23 15.67 15.36 11.43
CA GLU A 23 15.49 16.36 12.49
C GLU A 23 16.70 17.28 12.65
N LYS A 24 17.92 16.75 12.45
CA LYS A 24 19.17 17.52 12.46
C LYS A 24 19.36 18.41 11.23
N GLY A 25 18.50 18.31 10.22
CA GLY A 25 18.55 19.16 9.02
C GLY A 25 19.75 18.88 8.10
N GLU A 26 20.35 17.68 8.18
CA GLU A 26 21.56 17.31 7.42
C GLU A 26 21.28 17.06 5.92
N PHE A 27 20.02 16.95 5.52
CA PHE A 27 19.64 16.70 4.13
C PHE A 27 19.72 17.95 3.27
N VAL A 28 20.70 17.96 2.36
CA VAL A 28 20.86 19.02 1.36
C VAL A 28 20.05 18.69 0.10
N ARG A 29 19.36 19.69 -0.47
CA ARG A 29 18.62 19.51 -1.72
C ARG A 29 19.57 19.13 -2.85
N VAL A 30 19.26 18.05 -3.56
CA VAL A 30 20.01 17.65 -4.76
C VAL A 30 19.94 18.74 -5.84
N LYS A 31 21.06 18.98 -6.54
CA LYS A 31 21.21 20.07 -7.54
C LYS A 31 20.11 20.09 -8.62
N ASN A 32 19.53 18.93 -8.96
CA ASN A 32 18.45 18.77 -9.96
C ASN A 32 17.12 18.33 -9.34
N PHE A 33 16.71 18.97 -8.24
CA PHE A 33 15.55 18.57 -7.43
C PHE A 33 14.26 18.35 -8.24
N GLU A 34 13.89 19.28 -9.12
CA GLU A 34 12.64 19.18 -9.90
C GLU A 34 12.64 18.03 -10.91
N LYS A 35 13.78 17.79 -11.57
CA LYS A 35 13.95 16.66 -12.49
C LYS A 35 13.92 15.33 -11.73
N ARG A 36 14.66 15.26 -10.61
CA ARG A 36 14.74 14.05 -9.79
C ARG A 36 13.42 13.71 -9.12
N LYS A 37 12.66 14.71 -8.68
CA LYS A 37 11.31 14.56 -8.14
C LYS A 37 10.35 13.99 -9.19
N LYS A 38 10.38 14.50 -10.42
CA LYS A 38 9.56 13.96 -11.53
C LYS A 38 9.94 12.52 -11.86
N GLU A 39 11.24 12.20 -11.93
CA GLU A 39 11.73 10.84 -12.16
C GLU A 39 11.27 9.89 -11.05
N LEU A 40 11.50 10.22 -9.78
CA LEU A 40 11.09 9.39 -8.65
C LEU A 40 9.57 9.23 -8.57
N ALA A 41 8.80 10.28 -8.85
CA ALA A 41 7.34 10.19 -8.94
C ALA A 41 6.91 9.26 -10.08
N SER A 42 7.61 9.28 -11.22
CA SER A 42 7.32 8.39 -12.35
C SER A 42 7.66 6.93 -12.01
N TYR A 43 8.78 6.67 -11.34
CA TYR A 43 9.16 5.33 -10.88
C TYR A 43 8.19 4.80 -9.83
N ALA A 44 7.80 5.62 -8.85
CA ALA A 44 6.82 5.23 -7.85
C ALA A 44 5.47 4.85 -8.47
N ARG A 45 4.99 5.65 -9.44
CA ARG A 45 3.78 5.32 -10.22
C ARG A 45 3.96 4.00 -10.98
N TYR A 46 5.11 3.80 -11.62
CA TYR A 46 5.37 2.62 -12.44
C TYR A 46 5.43 1.33 -11.61
N THR A 47 6.03 1.39 -10.42
CA THR A 47 6.11 0.29 -9.46
C THR A 47 4.73 -0.07 -8.90
N LEU A 48 3.91 0.94 -8.59
CA LEU A 48 2.52 0.73 -8.17
C LEU A 48 1.64 0.18 -9.30
N SER A 49 1.97 0.48 -10.57
CA SER A 49 1.15 0.11 -11.72
C SER A 49 1.44 -1.26 -12.33
N LYS A 50 2.35 -2.08 -11.77
CA LYS A 50 2.54 -3.47 -12.22
C LYS A 50 1.37 -4.36 -11.77
N ASN A 51 0.17 -4.03 -12.26
CA ASN A 51 -1.04 -4.83 -12.13
C ASN A 51 -0.88 -6.08 -13.00
N LYS A 52 -0.60 -7.23 -12.38
CA LYS A 52 -0.71 -8.52 -13.06
C LYS A 52 -2.19 -8.92 -13.09
N ARG A 53 -2.71 -9.22 -14.29
CA ARG A 53 -4.06 -9.78 -14.44
C ARG A 53 -4.02 -11.25 -14.05
N ILE A 54 -4.95 -11.67 -13.18
CA ILE A 54 -5.16 -13.07 -12.80
C ILE A 54 -6.61 -13.44 -13.12
N ASN A 55 -6.83 -14.68 -13.55
CA ASN A 55 -8.17 -15.26 -13.69
C ASN A 55 -8.37 -16.23 -12.52
N ILE A 56 -9.43 -16.06 -11.74
CA ILE A 56 -9.76 -16.90 -10.60
C ILE A 56 -11.06 -17.64 -10.94
N ARG A 57 -11.02 -18.97 -10.94
CA ARG A 57 -12.22 -19.79 -10.98
C ARG A 57 -12.75 -19.95 -9.55
N MET A 58 -14.03 -19.65 -9.35
CA MET A 58 -14.71 -19.79 -8.07
C MET A 58 -16.16 -20.23 -8.31
N HIS A 59 -16.79 -20.77 -7.27
CA HIS A 59 -18.19 -21.15 -7.33
C HIS A 59 -19.09 -19.92 -7.48
N GLU A 60 -20.21 -20.03 -8.19
CA GLU A 60 -21.12 -18.90 -8.42
C GLU A 60 -21.73 -18.40 -7.10
N SER A 61 -22.05 -19.31 -6.19
CA SER A 61 -22.52 -19.02 -4.83
C SER A 61 -21.54 -18.13 -4.05
N ASP A 62 -20.23 -18.38 -4.18
CA ASP A 62 -19.21 -17.62 -3.47
C ASP A 62 -19.06 -16.22 -4.05
N LEU A 63 -19.08 -16.10 -5.37
CA LEU A 63 -19.05 -14.81 -6.05
C LEU A 63 -20.25 -13.94 -5.65
N GLN A 64 -21.43 -14.55 -5.52
CA GLN A 64 -22.64 -13.86 -5.10
C GLN A 64 -22.52 -13.35 -3.66
N ALA A 65 -22.05 -14.20 -2.73
CA ALA A 65 -21.81 -13.80 -1.34
C ALA A 65 -20.77 -12.66 -1.22
N ILE A 66 -19.72 -12.67 -2.04
CA ILE A 66 -18.72 -11.60 -2.09
C ILE A 66 -19.36 -10.29 -2.59
N LYS A 67 -20.19 -10.34 -3.64
CA LYS A 67 -20.88 -9.16 -4.17
C LYS A 67 -21.79 -8.53 -3.12
N GLU A 68 -22.55 -9.33 -2.39
CA GLU A 68 -23.41 -8.84 -1.31
C GLU A 68 -22.61 -8.17 -0.19
N ARG A 69 -21.50 -8.78 0.24
CA ARG A 69 -20.59 -8.16 1.23
C ARG A 69 -20.00 -6.85 0.71
N ALA A 70 -19.59 -6.81 -0.55
CA ALA A 70 -19.05 -5.60 -1.16
C ALA A 70 -20.09 -4.47 -1.22
N GLN A 71 -21.34 -4.79 -1.59
CA GLN A 71 -22.44 -3.82 -1.56
C GLN A 71 -22.71 -3.28 -0.16
N LYS A 72 -22.70 -4.14 0.87
CA LYS A 72 -22.86 -3.69 2.28
C LYS A 72 -21.79 -2.68 2.70
N HIS A 73 -20.58 -2.79 2.16
CA HIS A 73 -19.49 -1.85 2.42
C HIS A 73 -19.42 -0.69 1.42
N GLY A 74 -20.34 -0.61 0.45
CA GLY A 74 -20.34 0.43 -0.59
C GLY A 74 -19.15 0.35 -1.53
N LEU A 75 -18.54 -0.83 -1.68
CA LEU A 75 -17.34 -1.05 -2.49
C LEU A 75 -17.64 -1.95 -3.70
N PRO A 76 -16.92 -1.79 -4.82
CA PRO A 76 -16.92 -2.78 -5.89
C PRO A 76 -16.41 -4.14 -5.39
N TYR A 77 -17.01 -5.24 -5.87
CA TYR A 77 -16.61 -6.59 -5.44
C TYR A 77 -15.16 -6.92 -5.82
N GLN A 78 -14.67 -6.40 -6.95
CA GLN A 78 -13.27 -6.56 -7.36
C GLN A 78 -12.31 -5.88 -6.37
N THR A 79 -12.68 -4.72 -5.85
CA THR A 79 -11.89 -3.98 -4.85
C THR A 79 -11.83 -4.75 -3.53
N LEU A 80 -12.95 -5.34 -3.11
CA LEU A 80 -12.99 -6.20 -1.92
C LEU A 80 -12.07 -7.42 -2.08
N ILE A 81 -12.18 -8.15 -3.20
CA ILE A 81 -11.32 -9.30 -3.51
C ILE A 81 -9.84 -8.88 -3.51
N SER A 82 -9.51 -7.77 -4.17
CA SER A 82 -8.14 -7.28 -4.23
C SER A 82 -7.59 -6.91 -2.85
N THR A 83 -8.44 -6.37 -1.96
CA THR A 83 -8.05 -5.99 -0.60
C THR A 83 -7.76 -7.23 0.25
N ILE A 84 -8.61 -8.26 0.14
CA ILE A 84 -8.42 -9.54 0.84
C ILE A 84 -7.11 -10.20 0.39
N LEU A 85 -6.88 -10.28 -0.93
CA LEU A 85 -5.63 -10.85 -1.47
C LEU A 85 -4.40 -10.06 -1.03
N HIS A 86 -4.49 -8.74 -0.98
CA HIS A 86 -3.41 -7.88 -0.51
C HIS A 86 -3.10 -8.11 0.97
N ASN A 87 -4.13 -8.16 1.82
CA ASN A 87 -3.96 -8.38 3.25
C ASN A 87 -3.46 -9.77 3.58
N TYR A 88 -3.92 -10.79 2.84
CA TYR A 88 -3.42 -12.15 2.93
C TYR A 88 -1.93 -12.22 2.54
N ALA A 89 -1.55 -11.62 1.40
CA ALA A 89 -0.15 -11.60 0.96
C ALA A 89 0.79 -10.85 1.92
N LYS A 90 0.27 -9.89 2.68
CA LYS A 90 1.01 -9.16 3.72
C LYS A 90 1.03 -9.86 5.09
N GLY A 91 0.40 -11.02 5.23
CA GLY A 91 0.31 -11.73 6.51
C GLY A 91 -0.62 -11.07 7.54
N ALA A 92 -1.46 -10.12 7.12
CA ALA A 92 -2.45 -9.49 8.00
C ALA A 92 -3.71 -10.33 8.18
N VAL A 93 -3.88 -11.38 7.36
CA VAL A 93 -4.97 -12.35 7.43
C VAL A 93 -4.36 -13.74 7.29
N GLU A 94 -4.59 -14.61 8.27
CA GLU A 94 -4.30 -16.04 8.18
C GLU A 94 -5.55 -16.79 7.69
N ILE A 95 -5.37 -17.66 6.70
CA ILE A 95 -6.42 -18.57 6.23
C ILE A 95 -5.99 -19.96 6.67
N THR A 96 -6.84 -20.64 7.44
CA THR A 96 -6.67 -22.06 7.75
C THR A 96 -7.13 -22.87 6.54
N LEU A 97 -6.26 -23.74 6.02
CA LEU A 97 -6.50 -24.62 4.87
C LEU A 97 -6.94 -26.02 5.32
#